data_AF-A0A1G5IBY6-F1
#
_entry.id   AF-A0A1G5IBY6-F1
#
_cell.length_a   1.000
_cell.length_b   1.000
_cell.length_c   1.000
_cell.angle_alpha   90.00
_cell.angle_beta   90.00
_cell.angle_gamma   90.00
#
_symmetry.space_group_name_H-M   'P 1'
#
loop_
_entity.id
_entity.type
_entity.pdbx_description
1 polymer ?
#
loop_
_entity_poly.entity_id
_entity_poly.type
_entity_poly.pdbx_seq_one_letter_code
_entity_poly.pdbx_strand_id
1 'polypeptide(L)'
;MLNFTAMIQGIDTIFTNFIFIPALLILYLKFRPRKPWSRRTRNLYRLCIALISVYVIRIFCAGFIFTPVNYPRFADSGFFPLIKALFYS
;
A
#
# COMPACT_ATOMS: atom_id res chain seq x y z
N MET A 1 23.03 2.86 6.60
CA MET A 1 21.82 2.01 6.49
C MET A 1 20.68 2.51 7.36
N LEU A 2 20.89 2.82 8.64
CA LEU A 2 19.87 3.35 9.58
C LEU A 2 19.02 4.53 9.04
N ASN A 3 19.64 5.52 8.38
CA ASN A 3 18.92 6.68 7.86
C ASN A 3 17.95 6.35 6.72
N PHE A 4 18.27 5.35 5.88
CA PHE A 4 17.43 4.98 4.74
C PHE A 4 16.22 4.15 5.18
N THR A 5 16.45 3.19 6.08
CA THR A 5 15.38 2.37 6.67
C THR A 5 14.40 3.23 7.47
N ALA A 6 14.90 4.15 8.31
CA ALA A 6 14.05 5.09 9.06
C ALA A 6 13.24 6.01 8.14
N MET A 7 13.83 6.46 7.02
CA MET A 7 13.12 7.29 6.04
C MET A 7 12.00 6.50 5.33
N ILE A 8 12.25 5.24 4.97
CA ILE A 8 11.25 4.35 4.38
C ILE A 8 10.12 4.07 5.39
N GLN A 9 10.45 3.80 6.65
CA GLN A 9 9.46 3.62 7.73
C GLN A 9 8.60 4.86 7.94
N GLY A 10 9.21 6.05 7.90
CA GLY A 10 8.50 7.31 7.98
C GLY A 10 7.50 7.46 6.82
N ILE A 11 7.93 7.13 5.60
CA ILE A 11 7.07 7.15 4.41
C ILE A 11 5.95 6.12 4.51
N ASP A 12 6.23 4.89 4.94
CA ASP A 12 5.22 3.84 5.12
C ASP A 12 4.18 4.25 6.18
N THR A 13 4.63 4.81 7.30
CA THR A 13 3.76 5.30 8.38
C THR A 13 2.84 6.41 7.88
N ILE A 14 3.40 7.40 7.17
CA ILE A 14 2.63 8.47 6.53
C ILE A 14 1.64 7.86 5.54
N PHE A 15 2.09 6.96 4.66
CA PHE A 15 1.25 6.32 3.66
C PHE A 15 0.07 5.56 4.28
N THR A 16 0.31 4.79 5.34
CA THR A 16 -0.73 4.06 6.06
C THR A 16 -1.70 4.97 6.78
N ASN A 17 -1.21 6.08 7.34
CA ASN A 17 -2.05 7.04 8.05
C ASN A 17 -2.88 7.89 7.09
N PHE A 18 -2.43 8.13 5.86
CA PHE A 18 -3.12 8.96 4.86
C PHE A 18 -3.84 8.17 3.77
N ILE A 19 -3.82 6.82 3.79
CA ILE A 19 -4.50 5.98 2.78
C ILE A 19 -6.02 6.21 2.74
N PHE A 20 -6.60 6.73 3.81
CA PHE A 20 -8.00 7.13 3.85
C PHE A 20 -8.32 8.23 2.82
N ILE A 21 -7.37 9.11 2.47
CA ILE A 21 -7.59 10.18 1.51
C ILE A 21 -7.88 9.60 0.10
N PRO A 22 -7.02 8.73 -0.49
CA PRO A 22 -7.36 8.01 -1.71
C PRO A 22 -8.69 7.25 -1.65
N ALA A 23 -9.00 6.61 -0.51
CA ALA A 23 -10.24 5.86 -0.34
C ALA A 23 -11.48 6.76 -0.36
N LEU A 24 -11.47 7.86 0.40
CA LEU A 24 -12.53 8.86 0.39
C LEU A 24 -12.67 9.50 -0.99
N LEU A 25 -11.56 9.75 -1.69
CA LEU A 25 -11.58 10.32 -3.03
C LEU A 25 -12.21 9.37 -4.06
N ILE A 26 -11.94 8.07 -3.98
CA ILE A 26 -12.61 7.05 -4.80
C ILE A 26 -14.11 7.02 -4.49
N LEU A 27 -14.49 7.02 -3.22
CA LEU A 27 -15.91 7.02 -2.81
C LEU A 27 -16.61 8.29 -3.33
N TYR A 28 -16.01 9.46 -3.10
CA TYR A 28 -16.51 10.74 -3.59
C TYR A 28 -16.72 10.73 -5.10
N LEU A 29 -15.72 10.28 -5.88
CA LEU A 29 -15.83 10.20 -7.34
C LEU A 29 -16.84 9.15 -7.81
N LYS A 30 -17.04 8.06 -7.07
CA LYS A 30 -18.02 7.01 -7.38
C LYS A 30 -19.46 7.50 -7.16
N PHE A 31 -19.72 8.24 -6.08
CA PHE A 31 -21.05 8.76 -5.74
C PHE A 31 -21.40 10.08 -6.45
N ARG A 32 -20.44 10.69 -7.15
CA ARG A 32 -20.69 11.94 -7.89
C ARG A 32 -21.57 11.67 -9.12
N PRO A 33 -22.73 12.33 -9.27
CA PRO A 33 -23.62 12.09 -10.39
C PRO A 33 -23.02 12.57 -11.73
N ARG A 34 -22.93 11.63 -12.68
CA ARG A 34 -23.07 11.76 -14.16
C ARG A 34 -22.40 12.95 -14.89
N LYS A 35 -21.30 13.53 -14.41
CA LYS A 35 -20.42 14.33 -15.30
C LYS A 35 -19.44 13.42 -16.04
N PRO A 36 -19.19 13.64 -17.35
CA PRO A 36 -18.15 12.90 -18.06
C PRO A 36 -16.80 13.15 -17.39
N TRP A 37 -16.07 12.08 -17.13
CA TRP A 37 -14.81 12.17 -16.39
C TRP A 37 -13.75 12.82 -17.26
N SER A 38 -13.15 13.90 -16.76
CA SER A 38 -11.99 14.49 -17.41
C SER A 38 -10.83 13.48 -17.42
N ARG A 39 -9.93 13.57 -18.41
CA ARG A 39 -8.75 12.70 -18.49
C ARG A 39 -7.90 12.76 -17.21
N ARG A 40 -7.83 13.94 -16.59
CA ARG A 40 -7.15 14.16 -15.29
C ARG A 40 -7.85 13.40 -14.15
N THR A 41 -9.17 13.49 -14.05
CA THR A 41 -9.96 12.78 -13.03
C THR A 41 -9.81 11.27 -13.17
N ARG A 42 -9.79 10.75 -14.41
CA ARG A 42 -9.61 9.32 -14.68
C ARG A 42 -8.22 8.82 -14.28
N ASN A 43 -7.17 9.61 -14.54
CA ASN A 43 -5.81 9.28 -14.12
C ASN A 43 -5.66 9.34 -12.59
N LEU A 44 -6.23 10.36 -11.94
CA LEU A 44 -6.24 10.48 -10.48
C LEU A 44 -6.96 9.28 -9.84
N TYR A 45 -8.12 8.90 -10.37
CA TYR A 45 -8.86 7.74 -9.89
C TYR A 45 -8.06 6.43 -10.02
N ARG A 46 -7.38 6.23 -11.16
CA ARG A 46 -6.48 5.08 -11.36
C ARG A 46 -5.31 5.10 -10.37
N LEU A 47 -4.73 6.28 -10.12
CA LEU A 47 -3.67 6.44 -9.12
C LEU A 47 -4.19 6.06 -7.72
N CYS A 48 -5.36 6.54 -7.32
CA CYS A 48 -5.96 6.18 -6.03
C CYS A 48 -6.22 4.67 -5.91
N ILE A 49 -6.70 4.02 -6.99
CA ILE A 49 -6.88 2.57 -7.00
C ILE A 49 -5.53 1.86 -6.83
N ALA A 50 -4.50 2.30 -7.54
CA ALA A 50 -3.16 1.72 -7.42
C ALA A 50 -2.62 1.84 -5.98
N LEU A 51 -2.76 3.01 -5.36
CA LEU A 51 -2.34 3.23 -3.97
C LEU A 51 -3.10 2.30 -3.00
N ILE A 52 -4.43 2.18 -3.13
CA ILE A 52 -5.20 1.24 -2.30
C ILE A 52 -4.78 -0.21 -2.55
N SER A 53 -4.53 -0.58 -3.81
CA SER A 53 -4.08 -1.93 -4.15
C SER A 53 -2.76 -2.27 -3.48
N VAL A 54 -1.79 -1.34 -3.50
CA VAL A 54 -0.52 -1.47 -2.76
C VAL A 54 -0.75 -1.64 -1.26
N TYR A 55 -1.67 -0.87 -0.66
CA TYR A 55 -2.02 -0.99 0.75
C TYR A 55 -2.69 -2.34 1.10
N VAL A 56 -3.57 -2.85 0.24
CA VAL A 56 -4.17 -4.18 0.44
C VAL A 56 -3.12 -5.27 0.34
N ILE A 57 -2.20 -5.19 -0.62
CA ILE A 57 -1.05 -6.10 -0.71
C ILE A 57 -0.21 -6.01 0.57
N ARG A 58 0.03 -4.82 1.10
CA ARG A 58 0.74 -4.63 2.38
C ARG A 58 0.05 -5.40 3.52
N ILE A 59 -1.28 -5.22 3.68
CA ILE A 59 -2.06 -5.92 4.71
C ILE A 59 -2.02 -7.44 4.49
N PHE A 60 -2.15 -7.90 3.25
CA PHE A 60 -2.10 -9.32 2.93
C PHE A 60 -0.74 -9.93 3.28
N CYS A 61 0.36 -9.26 2.92
CA CYS A 61 1.70 -9.70 3.27
C CYS A 61 1.88 -9.74 4.80
N ALA A 62 1.48 -8.68 5.52
CA ALA A 62 1.53 -8.63 6.99
C ALA A 62 0.69 -9.73 7.67
N GLY A 63 -0.56 -9.92 7.23
CA GLY A 63 -1.50 -10.81 7.88
C GLY A 63 -1.43 -12.28 7.44
N PHE A 64 -0.89 -12.56 6.26
CA PHE A 64 -0.86 -13.92 5.68
C PHE A 64 0.56 -14.47 5.58
N ILE A 65 1.48 -13.69 4.99
CA ILE A 65 2.86 -14.13 4.71
C ILE A 65 3.71 -14.08 5.98
N PHE A 66 3.57 -13.03 6.80
CA PHE A 66 4.38 -12.80 8.01
C PHE A 66 3.77 -13.33 9.30
N THR A 67 2.94 -14.36 9.20
CA THR A 67 2.52 -15.12 10.39
C THR A 67 3.64 -16.07 10.82
N PRO A 68 3.80 -16.38 12.11
CA PRO A 68 4.87 -17.28 12.58
C PRO A 68 4.83 -18.68 11.93
N VAL A 69 3.65 -19.08 11.43
CA VAL A 69 3.44 -20.35 10.72
C VAL A 69 3.94 -20.29 9.27
N ASN A 70 3.75 -19.16 8.58
CA ASN A 70 4.08 -19.03 7.16
C ASN A 70 5.46 -18.38 6.92
N TYR A 71 5.95 -17.59 7.87
CA TYR A 71 7.23 -16.89 7.80
C TYR A 71 8.41 -17.77 7.41
N PRO A 72 8.67 -18.94 8.03
CA PRO A 72 9.80 -19.79 7.65
C PRO A 72 9.71 -20.28 6.20
N ARG A 73 8.50 -20.61 5.72
CA ARG A 73 8.28 -21.08 4.33
C ARG A 73 8.59 -20.02 3.28
N PHE A 74 8.42 -18.74 3.63
CA PHE A 74 8.72 -17.61 2.76
C PHE A 74 10.13 -17.05 2.96
N ALA A 75 10.72 -17.19 4.16
CA ALA A 75 12.08 -16.78 4.46
C ALA A 75 13.14 -17.59 3.71
N ASP A 76 12.85 -18.87 3.46
CA ASP A 76 13.69 -19.74 2.65
C ASP A 76 13.60 -19.41 1.14
N SER A 77 12.64 -18.56 0.74
CA SER A 77 12.53 -18.04 -0.62
C SER A 77 13.30 -16.72 -0.75
N GLY A 78 14.13 -16.58 -1.79
CA GLY A 78 15.04 -15.42 -1.98
C GLY A 78 14.39 -14.02 -2.07
N PHE A 79 13.07 -13.90 -1.91
CA PHE A 79 12.31 -12.65 -1.83
C PHE A 79 12.39 -11.95 -0.46
N PHE A 80 12.97 -12.61 0.53
CA PHE A 80 13.04 -12.16 1.92
C PHE A 80 13.68 -10.79 2.19
N PRO A 81 14.74 -10.33 1.50
CA PRO A 81 15.40 -9.06 1.81
C PRO A 81 14.51 -7.82 1.59
N LEU A 82 13.71 -7.86 0.52
CA LEU A 82 12.84 -6.74 0.09
C LEU A 82 11.59 -6.68 0.96
N ILE A 83 11.07 -7.86 1.31
CA ILE A 83 10.01 -8.07 2.28
C ILE A 83 10.41 -7.56 3.68
N LYS A 84 11.60 -7.92 4.17
CA LYS A 84 12.05 -7.50 5.50
C LYS A 84 12.16 -5.98 5.59
N ALA A 85 12.64 -5.31 4.52
CA ALA A 85 12.75 -3.86 4.47
C ALA A 85 11.40 -3.12 4.43
N LEU A 86 10.35 -3.72 3.87
CA LEU A 86 9.00 -3.14 3.80
C LEU A 86 8.14 -3.43 5.03
N PHE A 87 8.37 -4.56 5.71
CA PHE A 87 7.43 -5.10 6.69
C PHE A 87 8.03 -5.37 8.09
N TYR A 88 9.35 -5.48 8.22
CA TYR A 88 10.04 -5.68 9.50
C TYR A 88 10.88 -4.46 9.83
N SER A 89 10.24 -3.60 10.61
CA SER A 89 10.71 -2.33 11.16
C SER A 89 10.37 -2.32 12.63
#